data_AF-A0A1F1UVL5-F1
#
_entry.id   AF-A0A1F1UVL5-F1
#
_cell.length_a   1.000
_cell.length_b   1.000
_cell.length_c   1.000
_cell.angle_alpha   90.00
_cell.angle_beta   90.00
_cell.angle_gamma   90.00
#
_symmetry.space_group_name_H-M   'P 1'
#
loop_
_entity.id
_entity.type
_entity.pdbx_description
1 polymer ?
#
loop_
_entity_poly.entity_id
_entity_poly.type
_entity_poly.pdbx_seq_one_letter_code
_entity_poly.pdbx_strand_id
1 'polypeptide(L)'
;MALVEVLVRNAMNDELCDYFDIDHEDGWHTLVMNGEDSISSSEEGNQLKSKYILLTRKDYRAFEQKLSEIKRKRPSSAISGDYFVGKVSLGMWLSLLNNGDSGPGRGYLNYEQTLWEPCLVEAFPNYQGKRSQLRNELNQFAKLRNRIAHHEHLLGRHNFNSDADNLVSIASYIDEDVAEVIRQNNRFRSVIAQQQDFLDGLTVL
;
A
#
# COMPACT_ATOMS: atom_id res chain seq x y z
N MET A 1 -5.53 12.98 1.48
CA MET A 1 -4.19 12.33 1.51
C MET A 1 -4.11 11.34 2.67
N ALA A 2 -4.11 11.79 3.93
CA ALA A 2 -4.10 10.87 5.08
C ALA A 2 -5.28 9.89 5.09
N LEU A 3 -6.49 10.36 4.75
CA LEU A 3 -7.68 9.50 4.68
C LEU A 3 -7.52 8.34 3.68
N VAL A 4 -7.05 8.62 2.45
CA VAL A 4 -6.83 7.56 1.44
C VAL A 4 -5.75 6.58 1.86
N GLU A 5 -4.70 7.06 2.52
CA GLU A 5 -3.66 6.17 3.07
C GLU A 5 -4.22 5.24 4.14
N VAL A 6 -5.09 5.73 5.03
CA VAL A 6 -5.77 4.90 6.04
C VAL A 6 -6.73 3.92 5.37
N LEU A 7 -7.54 4.38 4.41
CA LEU A 7 -8.50 3.56 3.68
C LEU A 7 -7.82 2.37 2.98
N VAL A 8 -6.74 2.63 2.23
CA VAL A 8 -5.98 1.57 1.52
C VAL A 8 -5.40 0.55 2.51
N ARG A 9 -4.84 1.02 3.63
CA ARG A 9 -4.26 0.12 4.63
C ARG A 9 -5.30 -0.74 5.31
N ASN A 10 -6.44 -0.16 5.67
CA ASN A 10 -7.52 -0.89 6.33
C ASN A 10 -8.12 -1.91 5.37
N ALA A 11 -8.50 -1.51 4.15
CA ALA A 11 -9.03 -2.44 3.15
C ALA A 11 -8.08 -3.62 2.90
N MET A 12 -6.78 -3.37 2.71
CA MET A 12 -5.81 -4.46 2.57
C MET A 12 -5.61 -5.28 3.85
N ASN A 13 -5.75 -4.68 5.03
CA ASN A 13 -5.63 -5.38 6.29
C ASN A 13 -6.79 -6.33 6.50
N ASP A 14 -8.02 -5.86 6.24
CA ASP A 14 -9.26 -6.61 6.40
C ASP A 14 -9.21 -7.88 5.53
N GLU A 15 -8.88 -7.75 4.25
CA GLU A 15 -8.77 -8.92 3.37
C GLU A 15 -7.65 -9.90 3.74
N LEU A 16 -6.53 -9.41 4.30
CA LEU A 16 -5.47 -10.29 4.79
C LEU A 16 -5.91 -11.03 6.05
N CYS A 17 -6.57 -10.34 6.99
CA CYS A 17 -7.08 -10.93 8.21
C CYS A 17 -8.14 -11.99 7.91
N ASP A 18 -9.10 -11.67 7.03
CA ASP A 18 -10.17 -12.58 6.63
C ASP A 18 -9.65 -13.81 5.90
N TYR A 19 -8.73 -13.63 4.93
CA TYR A 19 -8.22 -14.76 4.15
C TYR A 19 -7.36 -15.74 4.97
N PHE A 20 -6.56 -15.22 5.91
CA PHE A 20 -5.71 -16.06 6.76
C PHE A 20 -6.37 -16.48 8.08
N ASP A 21 -7.66 -16.15 8.28
CA ASP A 21 -8.43 -16.46 9.50
C ASP A 21 -7.69 -16.01 10.77
N ILE A 22 -7.23 -14.75 10.76
CA ILE A 22 -6.49 -14.14 11.88
C ILE A 22 -7.17 -12.87 12.37
N ASP A 23 -7.32 -12.76 13.68
CA ASP A 23 -7.92 -11.60 14.33
C ASP A 23 -7.11 -10.31 14.06
N HIS A 24 -7.79 -9.18 13.96
CA HIS A 24 -7.18 -7.87 13.75
C HIS A 24 -6.24 -7.47 14.90
N GLU A 25 -6.51 -7.90 16.12
CA GLU A 25 -5.65 -7.64 17.28
C GLU A 25 -4.34 -8.46 17.21
N ASP A 26 -4.40 -9.68 16.69
CA ASP A 26 -3.21 -10.53 16.49
C ASP A 26 -2.39 -10.05 15.28
N GLY A 27 -3.09 -9.74 14.18
CA GLY A 27 -2.56 -9.13 12.96
C GLY A 27 -1.76 -10.06 12.06
N TRP A 28 -2.03 -9.99 10.75
CA TRP A 28 -1.40 -10.81 9.70
C TRP A 28 0.13 -10.77 9.69
N HIS A 29 0.73 -9.69 10.21
CA HIS A 29 2.18 -9.53 10.30
C HIS A 29 2.88 -10.65 11.08
N THR A 30 2.16 -11.37 11.93
CA THR A 30 2.66 -12.55 12.66
C THR A 30 2.79 -13.80 11.78
N LEU A 31 2.13 -13.82 10.62
CA LEU A 31 2.11 -14.93 9.66
C LEU A 31 3.15 -14.80 8.55
N VAL A 32 4.01 -13.79 8.60
CA VAL A 32 4.98 -13.50 7.54
C VAL A 32 6.21 -14.40 7.66
N MET A 33 6.60 -15.05 6.54
CA MET A 33 7.77 -15.92 6.48
C MET A 33 8.62 -15.67 5.22
N ASN A 34 9.90 -16.07 5.29
CA ASN A 34 10.77 -16.11 4.12
C ASN A 34 10.34 -17.25 3.19
N GLY A 35 9.90 -16.90 1.98
CA GLY A 35 9.43 -17.85 0.99
C GLY A 35 10.54 -18.67 0.31
N GLU A 36 11.81 -18.25 0.33
CA GLU A 36 12.88 -18.96 -0.41
C GLU A 36 13.09 -20.43 0.05
N ASP A 37 12.84 -20.73 1.34
CA ASP A 37 13.04 -22.07 1.91
C ASP A 37 11.78 -22.94 1.88
N SER A 38 10.63 -22.37 1.50
CA SER A 38 9.30 -22.99 1.64
C SER A 38 8.67 -23.45 0.32
N ILE A 39 9.34 -23.21 -0.82
CA ILE A 39 8.77 -23.44 -2.15
C ILE A 39 9.38 -24.71 -2.76
N SER A 40 8.87 -25.85 -2.31
CA SER A 40 8.76 -27.01 -3.20
C SER A 40 7.32 -27.07 -3.70
N SER A 41 7.08 -27.53 -4.94
CA SER A 41 5.73 -27.84 -5.45
C SER A 41 5.11 -29.07 -4.76
N SER A 42 5.57 -29.38 -3.55
CA SER A 42 5.07 -30.45 -2.71
C SER A 42 3.77 -30.02 -2.03
N GLU A 43 3.06 -31.01 -1.49
CA GLU A 43 1.87 -30.80 -0.67
C GLU A 43 2.17 -29.91 0.56
N GLU A 44 3.35 -30.06 1.16
CA GLU A 44 3.83 -29.20 2.25
C GLU A 44 3.96 -27.73 1.82
N GLY A 45 4.53 -27.46 0.64
CA GLY A 45 4.67 -26.11 0.12
C GLY A 45 3.33 -25.42 -0.16
N ASN A 46 2.32 -26.17 -0.62
CA ASN A 46 0.97 -25.64 -0.81
C ASN A 46 0.28 -25.37 0.53
N GLN A 47 0.46 -26.23 1.53
CA GLN A 47 -0.09 -26.01 2.87
C GLN A 47 0.53 -24.79 3.57
N LEU A 48 1.81 -24.50 3.33
CA LEU A 48 2.44 -23.29 3.85
C LEU A 48 1.83 -22.02 3.23
N LYS A 49 1.56 -22.01 1.92
CA LYS A 49 0.93 -20.86 1.23
C LYS A 49 -0.47 -20.54 1.74
N SER A 50 -1.23 -21.53 2.18
CA SER A 50 -2.56 -21.31 2.75
C SER A 50 -2.54 -20.79 4.20
N LYS A 51 -1.40 -20.88 4.90
CA LYS A 51 -1.29 -20.52 6.32
C LYS A 51 -0.41 -19.30 6.58
N TYR A 52 0.46 -18.96 5.64
CA TYR A 52 1.49 -17.95 5.84
C TYR A 52 1.61 -17.01 4.64
N ILE A 53 1.97 -15.77 4.95
CA ILE A 53 2.32 -14.76 3.97
C ILE A 53 3.79 -14.97 3.61
N LEU A 54 4.00 -15.67 2.49
CA LEU A 54 5.34 -15.92 1.97
C LEU A 54 5.82 -14.68 1.22
N LEU A 55 6.94 -14.12 1.67
CA LEU A 55 7.60 -12.99 1.00
C LEU A 55 8.92 -13.43 0.36
N THR A 56 9.31 -12.72 -0.71
CA THR A 56 10.66 -12.85 -1.28
C THR A 56 11.69 -12.56 -0.20
N ARG A 57 12.91 -13.09 -0.31
CA ARG A 57 13.95 -12.78 0.67
C ARG A 57 14.22 -11.28 0.80
N LYS A 58 14.11 -10.54 -0.30
CA LYS A 58 14.24 -9.08 -0.31
C LYS A 58 13.13 -8.42 0.51
N ASP A 59 11.88 -8.76 0.23
CA ASP A 59 10.73 -8.14 0.90
C ASP A 59 10.63 -8.58 2.36
N TYR A 60 10.91 -9.85 2.65
CA TYR A 60 11.01 -10.39 4.01
C TYR A 60 12.07 -9.65 4.84
N ARG A 61 13.25 -9.38 4.28
CA ARG A 61 14.29 -8.60 4.97
C ARG A 61 13.85 -7.16 5.27
N ALA A 62 13.17 -6.52 4.32
CA ALA A 62 12.63 -5.17 4.52
C ALA A 62 11.53 -5.18 5.61
N PHE A 63 10.67 -6.21 5.59
CA PHE A 63 9.65 -6.44 6.60
C PHE A 63 10.26 -6.63 7.99
N GLU A 64 11.22 -7.55 8.13
CA GLU A 64 11.89 -7.86 9.40
C GLU A 64 12.64 -6.66 9.96
N GLN A 65 13.33 -5.91 9.10
CA GLN A 65 13.97 -4.66 9.51
C GLN A 65 12.93 -3.71 10.11
N LYS A 66 11.77 -3.53 9.45
CA LYS A 66 10.73 -2.63 9.95
C LYS A 66 10.12 -3.12 11.26
N LEU A 67 9.83 -4.41 11.36
CA LEU A 67 9.32 -5.01 12.59
C LEU A 67 10.31 -4.84 13.74
N SER A 68 11.61 -5.01 13.49
CA SER A 68 12.66 -4.79 14.49
C SER A 68 12.73 -3.34 14.97
N GLU A 69 12.54 -2.36 14.09
CA GLU A 69 12.49 -0.94 14.44
C GLU A 69 11.30 -0.63 15.37
N ILE A 70 10.15 -1.26 15.11
CA ILE A 70 8.95 -1.11 15.94
C ILE A 70 9.17 -1.76 17.31
N LYS A 71 9.71 -2.99 17.34
CA LYS A 71 10.03 -3.75 18.57
C LYS A 71 11.08 -3.06 19.45
N ARG A 72 11.97 -2.23 18.90
CA ARG A 72 12.89 -1.40 19.71
C ARG A 72 12.17 -0.28 20.47
N LYS A 73 11.04 0.20 19.95
CA LYS A 73 10.29 1.33 20.53
C LYS A 73 9.16 0.87 21.44
N ARG A 74 8.71 -0.38 21.33
CA ARG A 74 7.66 -0.99 22.17
C ARG A 74 7.89 -2.50 22.37
N PRO A 75 7.54 -3.05 23.54
CA PRO A 75 7.60 -4.49 23.77
C PRO A 75 6.66 -5.22 22.79
N SER A 76 7.01 -6.46 22.41
CA SER A 76 6.27 -7.22 21.40
C SER A 76 4.81 -7.49 21.79
N SER A 77 4.50 -7.64 23.07
CA SER A 77 3.14 -7.78 23.59
C SER A 77 2.26 -6.53 23.41
N ALA A 78 2.83 -5.39 23.02
CA ALA A 78 2.13 -4.13 22.78
C ALA A 78 2.06 -3.76 21.29
N ILE A 79 2.42 -4.69 20.39
CA ILE A 79 2.31 -4.55 18.94
C ILE A 79 1.12 -5.39 18.51
N SER A 80 -0.10 -4.87 18.71
CA SER A 80 -1.30 -5.47 18.10
C SER A 80 -1.28 -5.26 16.58
N GLY A 81 -2.11 -6.00 15.85
CA GLY A 81 -2.28 -5.81 14.41
C GLY A 81 -2.70 -4.39 14.05
N ASP A 82 -3.69 -3.82 14.73
CA ASP A 82 -4.09 -2.41 14.56
C ASP A 82 -2.93 -1.42 14.75
N TYR A 83 -2.12 -1.65 15.78
CA TYR A 83 -0.92 -0.83 15.99
C TYR A 83 0.08 -1.00 14.84
N PHE A 84 0.28 -2.22 14.37
CA PHE A 84 1.16 -2.50 13.24
C PHE A 84 0.70 -1.79 11.96
N VAL A 85 -0.61 -1.85 11.63
CA VAL A 85 -1.22 -1.19 10.47
C VAL A 85 -0.90 0.31 10.42
N GLY A 86 -1.04 0.98 11.57
CA GLY A 86 -0.75 2.41 11.69
C GLY A 86 0.74 2.78 11.66
N LYS A 87 1.65 1.88 12.08
CA LYS A 87 3.09 2.19 12.20
C LYS A 87 3.93 1.88 10.97
N VAL A 88 3.47 0.96 10.15
CA VAL A 88 4.16 0.61 8.90
C VAL A 88 3.99 1.73 7.88
N SER A 89 4.93 1.87 6.93
CA SER A 89 4.81 2.87 5.85
C SER A 89 3.90 2.35 4.75
N LEU A 90 3.23 3.26 4.02
CA LEU A 90 2.44 2.86 2.85
C LEU A 90 3.28 2.10 1.82
N GLY A 91 4.56 2.45 1.63
CA GLY A 91 5.45 1.74 0.71
C GLY A 91 5.64 0.25 1.02
N MET A 92 5.55 -0.15 2.30
CA MET A 92 5.64 -1.55 2.69
C MET A 92 4.33 -2.29 2.39
N TRP A 93 3.17 -1.66 2.60
CA TRP A 93 1.89 -2.19 2.12
C TRP A 93 1.90 -2.39 0.59
N LEU A 94 2.37 -1.39 -0.15
CA LEU A 94 2.49 -1.48 -1.62
C LEU A 94 3.49 -2.54 -2.09
N SER A 95 4.42 -2.99 -1.24
CA SER A 95 5.32 -4.08 -1.61
C SER A 95 4.63 -5.44 -1.70
N LEU A 96 3.54 -5.65 -0.96
CA LEU A 96 2.70 -6.86 -1.08
C LEU A 96 2.04 -6.96 -2.45
N LEU A 97 1.82 -5.81 -3.10
CA LEU A 97 1.29 -5.72 -4.46
C LEU A 97 2.38 -5.84 -5.53
N ASN A 98 3.64 -6.14 -5.21
CA ASN A 98 4.69 -6.36 -6.22
C ASN A 98 4.53 -7.70 -6.96
N ASN A 99 5.37 -8.00 -7.94
CA ASN A 99 5.31 -9.29 -8.65
C ASN A 99 5.92 -10.46 -7.87
N GLY A 100 6.48 -10.21 -6.67
CA GLY A 100 7.42 -11.11 -6.03
C GLY A 100 8.70 -11.28 -6.88
N ASP A 101 9.33 -12.45 -6.76
CA ASP A 101 10.49 -12.85 -7.57
C ASP A 101 10.01 -13.84 -8.62
N SER A 102 9.16 -13.39 -9.55
CA SER A 102 8.68 -14.22 -10.66
C SER A 102 9.37 -13.79 -11.95
N GLY A 103 10.51 -14.40 -12.28
CA GLY A 103 11.21 -14.18 -13.54
C GLY A 103 12.21 -15.29 -13.87
N PRO A 104 12.57 -15.50 -15.15
CA PRO A 104 13.61 -16.46 -15.52
C PRO A 104 14.93 -16.15 -14.77
N GLY A 105 15.38 -17.07 -13.92
CA GLY A 105 16.57 -16.90 -13.08
C GLY A 105 16.40 -15.97 -11.87
N ARG A 106 15.18 -15.50 -11.57
CA ARG A 106 14.85 -14.70 -10.38
C ARG A 106 13.60 -15.29 -9.72
N GLY A 107 13.81 -16.20 -8.76
CA GLY A 107 12.81 -16.77 -7.85
C GLY A 107 11.62 -17.49 -8.48
N TYR A 108 10.79 -18.07 -7.61
CA TYR A 108 9.57 -18.81 -7.96
C TYR A 108 8.32 -18.28 -7.23
N LEU A 109 8.43 -17.16 -6.52
CA LEU A 109 7.36 -16.65 -5.68
C LEU A 109 6.57 -15.57 -6.42
N ASN A 110 5.32 -15.90 -6.73
CA ASN A 110 4.41 -15.05 -7.48
C ASN A 110 3.32 -14.49 -6.58
N TYR A 111 3.42 -13.22 -6.22
CA TYR A 111 2.41 -12.55 -5.41
C TYR A 111 1.07 -12.39 -6.13
N GLU A 112 1.01 -12.54 -7.46
CA GLU A 112 -0.28 -12.67 -8.15
C GLU A 112 -1.08 -13.84 -7.55
N GLN A 113 -0.42 -15.00 -7.43
CA GLN A 113 -1.06 -16.26 -7.03
C GLN A 113 -1.09 -16.47 -5.51
N THR A 114 -0.19 -15.82 -4.76
CA THR A 114 -0.09 -16.03 -3.32
C THR A 114 -0.74 -14.93 -2.48
N LEU A 115 -1.03 -13.76 -3.06
CA LEU A 115 -1.59 -12.62 -2.32
C LEU A 115 -2.70 -11.90 -3.10
N TRP A 116 -2.50 -11.61 -4.38
CA TRP A 116 -3.46 -10.81 -5.16
C TRP A 116 -4.76 -11.54 -5.46
N GLU A 117 -4.70 -12.58 -6.28
CA GLU A 117 -5.87 -13.37 -6.67
C GLU A 117 -6.59 -13.99 -5.46
N PRO A 118 -5.89 -14.45 -4.40
CA PRO A 118 -6.58 -15.04 -3.26
C PRO A 118 -7.31 -14.06 -2.34
N CYS A 119 -6.81 -12.83 -2.17
CA CYS A 119 -7.40 -11.89 -1.20
C CYS A 119 -7.23 -10.40 -1.52
N LEU A 120 -6.04 -9.93 -1.91
CA LEU A 120 -5.81 -8.48 -2.02
C LEU A 120 -6.59 -7.81 -3.17
N VAL A 121 -7.13 -8.56 -4.12
CA VAL A 121 -8.05 -8.04 -5.14
C VAL A 121 -9.36 -7.56 -4.53
N GLU A 122 -9.85 -8.23 -3.48
CA GLU A 122 -11.12 -7.92 -2.81
C GLU A 122 -11.04 -6.59 -2.03
N ALA A 123 -9.84 -6.12 -1.69
CA ALA A 123 -9.62 -4.82 -1.06
C ALA A 123 -9.95 -3.65 -2.00
N PHE A 124 -10.16 -3.93 -3.29
CA PHE A 124 -10.47 -2.96 -4.33
C PHE A 124 -11.68 -3.42 -5.16
N PRO A 125 -12.86 -3.60 -4.56
CA PRO A 125 -14.02 -4.26 -5.19
C PRO A 125 -14.52 -3.53 -6.45
N ASN A 126 -14.30 -2.22 -6.55
CA ASN A 126 -14.73 -1.42 -7.71
C ASN A 126 -13.64 -1.30 -8.79
N TYR A 127 -12.47 -1.92 -8.60
CA TYR A 127 -11.37 -1.88 -9.56
C TYR A 127 -11.43 -3.06 -10.54
N GLN A 128 -11.40 -2.75 -11.86
CA GLN A 128 -11.52 -3.76 -12.93
C GLN A 128 -10.27 -3.82 -13.84
N GLY A 129 -9.18 -3.14 -13.44
CA GLY A 129 -7.95 -3.06 -14.23
C GLY A 129 -6.90 -4.12 -13.86
N LYS A 130 -5.69 -3.99 -14.42
CA LYS A 130 -4.58 -4.88 -14.05
C LYS A 130 -3.97 -4.45 -12.70
N ARG A 131 -3.61 -5.40 -11.83
CA ARG A 131 -2.87 -5.12 -10.59
C ARG A 131 -1.69 -4.18 -10.78
N SER A 132 -0.94 -4.35 -11.88
CA SER A 132 0.22 -3.50 -12.19
C SER A 132 -0.14 -2.03 -12.41
N GLN A 133 -1.32 -1.73 -12.95
CA GLN A 133 -1.84 -0.38 -13.13
C GLN A 133 -2.25 0.22 -11.78
N LEU A 134 -3.07 -0.50 -10.99
CA LEU A 134 -3.42 -0.10 -9.62
C LEU A 134 -2.18 0.19 -8.78
N ARG A 135 -1.19 -0.71 -8.82
CA ARG A 135 0.08 -0.54 -8.11
C ARG A 135 0.82 0.73 -8.57
N ASN A 136 0.78 1.07 -9.86
CA ASN A 136 1.41 2.28 -10.37
C ASN A 136 0.68 3.54 -9.86
N GLU A 137 -0.64 3.53 -9.82
CA GLU A 137 -1.48 4.61 -9.27
C GLU A 137 -1.22 4.84 -7.77
N LEU A 138 -1.22 3.76 -6.98
CA LEU A 138 -0.87 3.77 -5.57
C LEU A 138 0.57 4.27 -5.32
N ASN A 139 1.53 3.88 -6.17
CA ASN A 139 2.91 4.36 -6.07
C ASN A 139 3.04 5.85 -6.40
N GLN A 140 2.28 6.37 -7.37
CA GLN A 140 2.24 7.80 -7.65
C GLN A 140 1.71 8.59 -6.45
N PHE A 141 0.62 8.10 -5.85
CA PHE A 141 0.07 8.65 -4.61
C PHE A 141 1.10 8.62 -3.46
N ALA A 142 1.76 7.47 -3.22
CA ALA A 142 2.76 7.34 -2.16
C ALA A 142 3.95 8.30 -2.36
N LYS A 143 4.40 8.50 -3.61
CA LYS A 143 5.45 9.48 -3.93
C LYS A 143 5.02 10.90 -3.60
N LEU A 144 3.85 11.33 -4.07
CA LEU A 144 3.32 12.67 -3.77
C LEU A 144 3.20 12.89 -2.25
N ARG A 145 2.65 11.90 -1.53
CA ARG A 145 2.54 11.93 -0.07
C ARG A 145 3.89 12.08 0.61
N ASN A 146 4.90 11.36 0.16
CA ASN A 146 6.24 11.48 0.72
C ASN A 146 6.86 12.84 0.45
N ARG A 147 6.72 13.40 -0.76
CA ARG A 147 7.19 14.75 -1.08
C ARG A 147 6.57 15.81 -0.17
N ILE A 148 5.25 15.73 0.03
CA ILE A 148 4.52 16.63 0.93
C ILE A 148 5.00 16.47 2.38
N ALA A 149 5.17 15.23 2.85
CA ALA A 149 5.66 14.96 4.21
C ALA A 149 7.12 15.41 4.44
N HIS A 150 7.94 15.39 3.39
CA HIS A 150 9.32 15.89 3.43
C HIS A 150 9.43 17.39 3.14
N HIS A 151 8.31 18.09 2.97
CA HIS A 151 8.26 19.51 2.59
C HIS A 151 9.10 19.82 1.33
N GLU A 152 9.15 18.89 0.39
CA GLU A 152 9.85 19.08 -0.87
C GLU A 152 9.09 20.04 -1.79
N HIS A 153 9.82 20.83 -2.58
CA HIS A 153 9.22 21.74 -3.57
C HIS A 153 8.45 20.96 -4.63
N LEU A 154 7.19 21.35 -4.87
CA LEU A 154 6.32 20.71 -5.85
C LEU A 154 6.32 21.40 -7.24
N LEU A 155 7.04 22.51 -7.40
CA LEU A 155 7.03 23.33 -8.61
C LEU A 155 7.75 22.67 -9.80
N GLY A 156 7.23 22.87 -11.02
CA GLY A 156 7.94 22.66 -12.30
C GLY A 156 7.72 21.33 -13.03
N ARG A 157 7.17 20.28 -12.40
CA ARG A 157 6.92 18.97 -13.06
C ARG A 157 5.74 18.17 -12.50
N HIS A 158 4.85 18.77 -11.72
CA HIS A 158 3.71 18.06 -11.12
C HIS A 158 2.39 18.46 -11.77
N ASN A 159 1.66 17.47 -12.28
CA ASN A 159 0.28 17.65 -12.69
C ASN A 159 -0.61 17.41 -11.48
N PHE A 160 -0.82 18.46 -10.70
CA PHE A 160 -1.62 18.42 -9.48
C PHE A 160 -3.08 18.02 -9.71
N ASN A 161 -3.62 18.27 -10.91
CA ASN A 161 -4.95 17.81 -11.28
C ASN A 161 -4.98 16.28 -11.40
N SER A 162 -3.99 15.70 -12.09
CA SER A 162 -3.84 14.25 -12.20
C SER A 162 -3.62 13.59 -10.83
N ASP A 163 -2.90 14.25 -9.93
CA ASP A 163 -2.70 13.77 -8.56
C ASP A 163 -4.00 13.78 -7.75
N ALA A 164 -4.81 14.84 -7.89
CA ALA A 164 -6.12 14.94 -7.25
C ALA A 164 -7.09 13.89 -7.80
N ASP A 165 -7.09 13.68 -9.12
CA ASP A 165 -7.89 12.63 -9.77
C ASP A 165 -7.46 11.24 -9.32
N ASN A 166 -6.16 10.96 -9.29
CA ASN A 166 -5.63 9.69 -8.81
C ASN A 166 -6.05 9.39 -7.36
N LEU A 167 -6.05 10.42 -6.50
CA LEU A 167 -6.48 10.27 -5.11
C LEU A 167 -7.96 9.87 -5.01
N VAL A 168 -8.82 10.51 -5.79
CA VAL A 168 -10.26 10.18 -5.86
C VAL A 168 -10.45 8.79 -6.45
N SER A 169 -9.73 8.44 -7.53
CA SER A 169 -9.81 7.13 -8.15
C SER A 169 -9.45 6.00 -7.19
N ILE A 170 -8.33 6.14 -6.45
CA ILE A 170 -7.92 5.15 -5.44
C ILE A 170 -9.01 4.96 -4.38
N ALA A 171 -9.66 6.05 -3.93
CA ALA A 171 -10.76 5.94 -2.99
C ALA A 171 -11.97 5.23 -3.60
N SER A 172 -12.38 5.58 -4.83
CA SER A 172 -13.52 4.95 -5.50
C SER A 172 -13.32 3.45 -5.75
N TYR A 173 -12.07 3.00 -5.92
CA TYR A 173 -11.77 1.57 -6.06
C TYR A 173 -12.16 0.77 -4.82
N ILE A 174 -12.16 1.41 -3.65
CA ILE A 174 -12.47 0.80 -2.35
C ILE A 174 -13.92 1.10 -1.97
N ASP A 175 -14.29 2.37 -1.97
CA ASP A 175 -15.59 2.85 -1.50
C ASP A 175 -15.96 4.17 -2.21
N GLU A 176 -17.07 4.16 -2.95
CA GLU A 176 -17.55 5.31 -3.72
C GLU A 176 -18.06 6.46 -2.83
N ASP A 177 -18.64 6.15 -1.67
CA ASP A 177 -19.13 7.15 -0.72
C ASP A 177 -17.96 7.91 -0.09
N VAL A 178 -16.88 7.20 0.27
CA VAL A 178 -15.63 7.83 0.73
C VAL A 178 -15.00 8.67 -0.38
N ALA A 179 -15.05 8.21 -1.63
CA ALA A 179 -14.58 8.97 -2.77
C ALA A 179 -15.36 10.28 -2.95
N GLU A 180 -16.68 10.26 -2.76
CA GLU A 180 -17.54 11.44 -2.83
C GLU A 180 -17.23 12.44 -1.70
N VAL A 181 -17.05 11.95 -0.47
CA VAL A 181 -16.62 12.80 0.66
C VAL A 181 -15.29 13.49 0.33
N ILE A 182 -14.34 12.75 -0.25
CA ILE A 182 -13.06 13.32 -0.69
C ILE A 182 -13.29 14.37 -1.78
N ARG A 183 -14.10 14.09 -2.82
CA ARG A 183 -14.38 15.03 -3.92
C ARG A 183 -14.95 16.35 -3.38
N GLN A 184 -15.91 16.29 -2.48
CA GLN A 184 -16.58 17.47 -1.90
C GLN A 184 -15.65 18.31 -1.01
N ASN A 185 -14.75 17.64 -0.27
CA ASN A 185 -13.87 18.32 0.68
C ASN A 185 -12.50 18.69 0.09
N ASN A 186 -12.23 18.31 -1.17
CA ASN A 186 -10.94 18.54 -1.78
C ASN A 186 -10.79 19.96 -2.34
N ARG A 187 -10.04 20.81 -1.63
CA ARG A 187 -9.70 22.17 -2.09
C ARG A 187 -8.54 22.24 -3.07
N PHE A 188 -7.89 21.11 -3.43
CA PHE A 188 -6.66 21.10 -4.23
C PHE A 188 -6.81 21.89 -5.53
N ARG A 189 -7.90 21.65 -6.27
CA ARG A 189 -8.16 22.35 -7.55
C ARG A 189 -8.30 23.86 -7.36
N SER A 190 -8.99 24.30 -6.32
CA SER A 190 -9.15 25.73 -6.00
C SER A 190 -7.82 26.40 -5.60
N VAL A 191 -6.92 25.69 -4.91
CA VAL A 191 -5.60 26.20 -4.51
C VAL A 191 -4.64 26.23 -5.69
N ILE A 192 -4.67 25.22 -6.55
CA ILE A 192 -3.85 25.19 -7.77
C ILE A 192 -4.29 26.25 -8.78
N ALA A 193 -5.59 26.56 -8.89
CA ALA A 193 -6.05 27.66 -9.73
C ALA A 193 -5.43 29.01 -9.31
N GLN A 194 -5.16 29.20 -8.02
CA GLN A 194 -4.50 30.40 -7.48
C GLN A 194 -2.96 30.38 -7.68
N GLN A 195 -2.38 29.24 -8.09
CA GLN A 195 -0.94 29.13 -8.31
C GLN A 195 -0.49 30.02 -9.47
N GLN A 196 -1.27 30.11 -10.55
CA GLN A 196 -0.93 30.95 -11.69
C GLN A 196 -0.90 32.43 -11.26
N ASP A 197 -1.90 32.89 -10.52
CA ASP A 197 -1.95 34.25 -9.96
C ASP A 197 -0.74 34.53 -9.03
N PHE A 198 -0.34 33.55 -8.21
CA PHE A 198 0.83 33.67 -7.34
C PHE A 198 2.15 33.75 -8.12
N LEU A 199 2.31 32.92 -9.16
CA LEU A 199 3.50 32.94 -10.01
C LEU A 199 3.58 34.22 -10.85
N ASP A 200 2.44 34.68 -11.39
CA ASP A 200 2.35 35.91 -12.17
C ASP A 200 2.68 37.13 -11.28
N GLY A 201 2.25 37.14 -10.01
CA GLY A 201 2.60 38.15 -9.03
C GLY A 201 4.09 38.19 -8.64
N LEU A 202 4.81 37.07 -8.72
CA LEU A 202 6.25 37.00 -8.45
C LEU A 202 7.11 37.56 -9.60
N THR A 203 6.58 37.59 -10.83
CA THR A 203 7.25 38.18 -12.01
C THR A 203 7.15 39.72 -12.09
N VAL A 204 6.39 40.36 -11.20
CA VAL A 204 6.17 41.82 -11.18
C VAL A 204 7.07 42.53 -10.13
N LEU A 205 7.91 41.78 -9.41
CA LEU A 205 8.96 42.30 -8.52
C LEU A 205 10.35 42.10 -9.13
#